data_AF-A0A6I9WFF0-F1
#
_entry.id   AF-A0A6I9WFF0-F1
#
_cell.length_a   1.000
_cell.length_b   1.000
_cell.length_c   1.000
_cell.angle_alpha   90.00
_cell.angle_beta   90.00
_cell.angle_gamma   90.00
#
_symmetry.space_group_name_H-M   'P 1'
#
loop_
_entity.id
_entity.type
_entity.pdbx_description
1 polymer ?
#
loop_
_entity_poly.entity_id
_entity_poly.type
_entity_poly.pdbx_seq_one_letter_code
_entity_poly.pdbx_strand_id
1 'polypeptide(L)'
;MYEESEEYNLYSEEERNEFVFRIFQMLVLGGVLCQFEDVLQPYLNVTKSIYKDLVRVQKQNITNDLFVNTIVLEVVAKDSKGQDYFPSNSDNRQNIAFLLIDDNSREIITFIHQYGGYCPAD
;
A
#
# COMPACT_ATOMS: atom_id res chain seq x y z
N MET A 1 -11.79 1.07 -2.47
CA MET A 1 -13.16 1.62 -2.43
C MET A 1 -13.30 2.73 -3.47
N TYR A 2 -14.37 2.68 -4.25
CA TYR A 2 -14.73 3.76 -5.16
C TYR A 2 -15.33 4.92 -4.36
N GLU A 3 -15.10 6.15 -4.81
CA GLU A 3 -15.66 7.36 -4.18
C GLU A 3 -17.19 7.37 -4.18
N GLU A 4 -17.78 6.63 -5.12
CA GLU A 4 -19.23 6.47 -5.27
C GLU A 4 -19.84 5.44 -4.30
N SER A 5 -19.02 4.71 -3.54
CA SER A 5 -19.50 3.75 -2.53
C SER A 5 -20.19 4.48 -1.39
N GLU A 6 -21.33 3.98 -0.91
CA GLU A 6 -22.03 4.55 0.24
C GLU A 6 -21.14 4.60 1.49
N GLU A 7 -20.23 3.63 1.61
CA GLU A 7 -19.29 3.45 2.72
C GLU A 7 -17.97 4.20 2.54
N TYR A 8 -17.77 4.94 1.43
CA TYR A 8 -16.49 5.60 1.16
C TYR A 8 -16.07 6.54 2.29
N ASN A 9 -17.04 7.25 2.87
CA ASN A 9 -16.85 8.21 3.94
C ASN A 9 -16.92 7.60 5.36
N LEU A 10 -16.91 6.27 5.49
CA LEU A 10 -16.86 5.60 6.79
C LEU A 10 -15.56 5.92 7.55
N TYR A 11 -14.48 6.16 6.80
CA TYR A 11 -13.17 6.57 7.31
C TYR A 11 -12.85 8.00 6.85
N SER A 12 -12.06 8.72 7.63
CA SER A 12 -11.50 10.03 7.24
C SER A 12 -10.49 9.88 6.10
N GLU A 13 -10.14 11.00 5.46
CA GLU A 13 -9.09 10.98 4.43
C GLU A 13 -7.73 10.55 4.98
N GLU A 14 -7.38 10.98 6.19
CA GLU A 14 -6.15 10.59 6.87
C GLU A 14 -6.11 9.08 7.12
N GLU A 15 -7.20 8.49 7.63
CA GLU A 15 -7.30 7.03 7.83
C GLU A 15 -7.22 6.27 6.50
N ARG A 16 -7.83 6.79 5.43
CA ARG A 16 -7.73 6.18 4.10
C ARG A 16 -6.33 6.25 3.50
N ASN A 17 -5.52 7.21 3.93
CA ASN A 17 -4.13 7.37 3.51
C ASN A 17 -3.15 6.52 4.34
N GLU A 18 -3.60 5.89 5.43
CA GLU A 18 -2.76 4.96 6.18
C GLU A 18 -2.35 3.75 5.33
N PHE A 19 -1.10 3.32 5.47
CA PHE A 19 -0.54 2.22 4.69
C PHE A 19 -1.38 0.92 4.77
N VAL A 20 -1.92 0.60 5.94
CA VAL A 20 -2.77 -0.58 6.13
C VAL A 20 -4.07 -0.48 5.33
N PHE A 21 -4.67 0.71 5.26
CA PHE A 21 -5.86 0.97 4.47
C PHE A 21 -5.55 0.88 2.98
N ARG A 22 -4.39 1.40 2.56
CA ARG A 22 -3.93 1.32 1.17
C ARG A 22 -3.73 -0.13 0.74
N ILE A 23 -3.15 -0.99 1.58
CA ILE A 23 -3.07 -2.46 1.34
C ILE A 23 -4.47 -3.05 1.10
N PHE A 24 -5.39 -2.80 2.04
CA PHE A 24 -6.76 -3.28 1.93
C PHE A 24 -7.45 -2.79 0.64
N GLN A 25 -7.29 -1.50 0.32
CA GLN A 25 -7.86 -0.88 -0.86
C GLN A 25 -7.37 -1.55 -2.15
N MET A 26 -6.09 -1.88 -2.26
CA MET A 26 -5.56 -2.61 -3.41
C MET A 26 -6.21 -4.00 -3.57
N LEU A 27 -6.32 -4.75 -2.47
CA LEU A 27 -6.90 -6.09 -2.51
C LEU A 27 -8.38 -6.07 -2.92
N VAL A 28 -9.15 -5.12 -2.38
CA VAL A 28 -10.60 -4.99 -2.66
C VAL A 28 -10.87 -4.46 -4.07
N LEU A 29 -10.08 -3.48 -4.54
CA LEU A 29 -10.20 -3.04 -5.94
C LEU A 29 -9.77 -4.14 -6.90
N GLY A 30 -8.89 -5.04 -6.42
CA GLY A 30 -8.43 -6.20 -7.15
C GLY A 30 -7.58 -5.82 -8.36
N GLY A 31 -7.58 -6.69 -9.35
CA GLY A 31 -6.88 -6.48 -10.60
C GLY A 31 -7.41 -7.42 -11.68
N VAL A 32 -6.58 -7.67 -12.69
CA VAL A 32 -6.97 -8.46 -13.88
C VAL A 32 -7.31 -9.93 -13.59
N LEU A 33 -7.04 -10.42 -12.38
CA LEU A 33 -7.24 -11.82 -11.97
C LEU A 33 -8.59 -12.06 -11.27
N CYS A 34 -9.52 -11.10 -11.28
CA CYS A 34 -10.88 -11.26 -10.73
C CYS A 34 -10.91 -11.74 -9.26
N GLN A 35 -10.11 -11.10 -8.40
CA GLN A 35 -9.98 -11.42 -6.96
C GLN A 35 -11.17 -10.95 -6.11
N PHE A 36 -12.39 -11.06 -6.64
CA PHE A 36 -13.59 -10.67 -5.92
C PHE A 36 -13.97 -11.72 -4.87
N GLU A 37 -14.35 -11.27 -3.69
CA GLU A 37 -14.85 -12.07 -2.58
C GLU A 37 -16.18 -11.49 -2.09
N ASP A 38 -17.17 -12.35 -1.81
CA ASP A 38 -18.50 -11.96 -1.31
C ASP A 38 -18.48 -11.49 0.15
N VAL A 39 -17.42 -11.81 0.88
CA VAL A 39 -17.27 -11.53 2.31
C VAL A 39 -16.02 -10.68 2.56
N LEU A 40 -16.10 -9.80 3.56
CA LEU A 40 -15.01 -8.88 3.90
C LEU A 40 -13.80 -9.57 4.57
N GLN A 41 -14.06 -10.65 5.31
CA GLN A 41 -13.06 -11.26 6.19
C GLN A 41 -11.76 -11.74 5.48
N PRO A 42 -11.80 -12.37 4.29
CA PRO A 42 -10.61 -12.73 3.53
C PRO A 42 -9.70 -11.54 3.25
N TYR A 43 -10.25 -10.40 2.81
CA TYR A 43 -9.47 -9.19 2.56
C TYR A 43 -8.79 -8.68 3.83
N LEU A 44 -9.50 -8.66 4.97
CA LEU A 44 -8.92 -8.24 6.25
C LEU A 44 -7.80 -9.17 6.71
N ASN A 45 -7.99 -10.49 6.54
CA ASN A 45 -6.98 -11.48 6.91
C ASN A 45 -5.70 -11.31 6.09
N VAL A 46 -5.82 -11.16 4.77
CA VAL A 46 -4.69 -10.97 3.86
C VAL A 46 -4.01 -9.62 4.10
N THR A 47 -4.80 -8.54 4.25
CA THR A 47 -4.28 -7.20 4.61
C THR A 47 -3.42 -7.27 5.87
N LYS A 48 -3.94 -7.93 6.92
CA LYS A 48 -3.24 -8.09 8.19
C LYS A 48 -1.96 -8.90 8.05
N SER A 49 -1.97 -9.95 7.23
CA SER A 49 -0.77 -10.76 6.96
C SER A 49 0.30 -9.91 6.28
N ILE A 50 -0.03 -9.26 5.16
CA ILE A 50 0.89 -8.41 4.40
C ILE A 50 1.45 -7.31 5.29
N TYR A 51 0.60 -6.60 6.04
CA TYR A 51 1.03 -5.53 6.93
C TYR A 51 2.04 -6.04 7.99
N LYS A 52 1.79 -7.20 8.59
CA LYS A 52 2.68 -7.79 9.60
C LYS A 52 4.01 -8.29 9.02
N ASP A 53 4.01 -8.73 7.77
CA ASP A 53 5.24 -9.18 7.11
C ASP A 53 6.14 -8.00 6.70
N LEU A 54 5.53 -6.85 6.42
CA LEU A 54 6.20 -5.65 5.93
C LEU A 54 6.63 -4.68 7.03
N VAL A 55 5.82 -4.51 8.07
CA VAL A 55 6.03 -3.51 9.12
C VAL A 55 6.69 -4.13 10.34
N ARG A 56 7.85 -3.58 10.71
CA ARG A 56 8.62 -4.02 11.87
C ARG A 56 8.31 -3.15 13.09
N VAL A 57 8.13 -3.81 14.23
CA VAL A 57 7.94 -3.16 15.53
C VAL A 57 9.14 -3.43 16.42
N GLN A 58 9.45 -2.48 17.28
CA GLN A 58 10.55 -2.58 18.23
C GLN A 58 10.09 -2.21 19.62
N LYS A 59 10.73 -2.84 20.60
CA LYS A 59 10.48 -2.59 22.02
C LYS A 59 11.47 -1.56 22.53
N GLN A 60 10.97 -0.50 23.14
CA GLN A 60 11.83 0.50 23.78
C GLN A 60 12.41 -0.08 25.08
N ASN A 61 13.74 -0.01 25.24
CA ASN A 61 14.44 -0.63 26.36
C ASN A 61 14.08 -0.05 27.73
N ILE A 62 13.60 1.19 27.78
CA ILE A 62 13.33 1.91 29.03
C ILE A 62 11.87 1.73 29.47
N THR A 63 10.91 1.99 28.58
CA THR A 63 9.47 1.96 28.92
C THR A 63 8.81 0.61 28.69
N ASN A 64 9.48 -0.30 27.95
CA ASN A 64 8.91 -1.54 27.42
C ASN A 64 7.79 -1.35 26.38
N ASP A 65 7.54 -0.13 25.92
CA ASP A 65 6.52 0.14 24.91
C ASP A 65 6.97 -0.33 23.52
N LEU A 66 6.01 -0.70 22.68
CA LEU A 66 6.23 -1.03 21.29
C LEU A 66 6.05 0.21 20.42
N PHE A 67 6.97 0.42 19.49
CA PHE A 67 6.86 1.44 18.44
C PHE A 67 7.12 0.83 17.06
N VAL A 68 6.57 1.45 16.03
CA VAL A 68 6.82 1.07 14.63
C VAL A 68 8.19 1.60 14.22
N ASN A 69 9.09 0.72 13.77
CA ASN A 69 10.43 1.11 13.30
C ASN A 69 10.48 1.38 11.79
N THR A 70 9.51 0.86 11.05
CA THR A 70 9.46 1.02 9.60
C THR A 70 8.91 2.39 9.23
N ILE A 71 9.67 3.15 8.45
CA ILE A 71 9.18 4.37 7.80
C ILE A 71 8.57 3.97 6.47
N VAL A 72 7.33 4.40 6.21
CA VAL A 72 6.61 4.12 4.96
C VAL A 72 6.47 5.42 4.18
N LEU A 73 6.94 5.42 2.94
CA LEU A 73 6.87 6.57 2.03
C LEU A 73 6.11 6.16 0.76
N GLU A 74 5.02 6.85 0.45
CA GLU A 74 4.42 6.78 -0.88
C GLU A 74 5.29 7.58 -1.85
N VAL A 75 5.66 6.98 -2.98
CA VAL A 75 6.61 7.60 -3.92
C VAL A 75 6.09 7.61 -5.35
N VAL A 76 6.38 8.70 -6.05
CA VAL A 76 6.23 8.82 -7.50
C VAL A 76 7.53 9.35 -8.08
N ALA A 77 8.19 8.53 -8.89
CA ALA A 77 9.34 8.92 -9.69
C ALA A 77 8.87 9.49 -11.02
N LYS A 78 9.45 10.63 -11.41
CA LYS A 78 9.15 11.32 -12.67
C LYS A 78 10.34 11.22 -13.63
N ASP A 79 10.05 11.12 -14.91
CA ASP A 79 11.07 11.14 -15.96
C ASP A 79 11.61 12.55 -16.23
N SER A 80 12.55 12.67 -17.16
CA SER A 80 13.13 13.97 -17.58
C SER A 80 12.11 14.98 -18.13
N LYS A 81 10.90 14.53 -18.51
CA LYS A 81 9.80 15.35 -19.02
C LYS A 81 8.74 15.65 -17.94
N GLY A 82 8.95 15.17 -16.70
CA GLY A 82 8.01 15.34 -15.58
C GLY A 82 6.84 14.35 -15.58
N GLN A 83 6.84 13.36 -16.47
CA GLN A 83 5.81 12.32 -16.54
C GLN A 83 6.04 11.25 -15.49
N ASP A 84 4.97 10.65 -14.98
CA ASP A 84 5.07 9.58 -14.00
C ASP A 84 5.73 8.35 -14.63
N TYR A 85 6.94 8.07 -14.18
CA TYR A 85 7.72 6.91 -14.60
C TYR A 85 7.41 5.69 -13.73
N PHE A 86 7.27 5.90 -12.42
CA PHE A 86 7.04 4.82 -11.47
C PHE A 86 6.33 5.31 -10.19
N PRO A 87 5.18 4.76 -9.79
CA PRO A 87 4.33 3.92 -10.64
C PRO A 87 3.84 4.73 -11.84
N SER A 88 3.58 4.07 -12.97
CA SER A 88 3.09 4.78 -14.16
C SER A 88 1.61 5.15 -13.97
N ASN A 89 1.23 6.34 -14.45
CA ASN A 89 -0.14 6.88 -14.31
C ASN A 89 -0.62 6.88 -12.84
N SER A 90 0.07 7.65 -11.97
CA SER A 90 -0.21 7.66 -10.52
C SER A 90 -1.57 8.27 -10.15
N ASP A 91 -2.23 8.96 -11.10
CA ASP A 91 -3.62 9.42 -10.95
C ASP A 91 -4.61 8.26 -10.81
N ASN A 92 -4.27 7.07 -11.32
CA ASN A 92 -5.05 5.87 -11.05
C ASN A 92 -4.77 5.40 -9.62
N ARG A 93 -5.81 5.39 -8.77
CA ARG A 93 -5.75 4.94 -7.37
C ARG A 93 -5.18 3.55 -7.13
N GLN A 94 -5.14 2.69 -8.14
CA GLN A 94 -4.53 1.37 -8.07
C GLN A 94 -3.03 1.39 -8.36
N ASN A 95 -2.50 2.45 -8.98
CA ASN A 95 -1.09 2.57 -9.34
C ASN A 95 -0.34 3.26 -8.21
N ILE A 96 0.21 2.48 -7.29
CA ILE A 96 0.85 3.00 -6.08
C ILE A 96 2.17 2.28 -5.82
N ALA A 97 3.12 3.02 -5.26
CA ALA A 97 4.40 2.48 -4.84
C ALA A 97 4.77 3.03 -3.46
N PHE A 98 5.14 2.11 -2.57
CA PHE A 98 5.64 2.43 -1.24
C PHE A 98 7.09 1.97 -1.10
N LEU A 99 7.91 2.82 -0.48
CA LEU A 99 9.20 2.44 0.08
C LEU A 99 9.06 2.26 1.58
N LEU A 100 9.39 1.07 2.05
CA LEU A 100 9.44 0.73 3.46
C LEU A 100 10.90 0.65 3.88
N ILE A 101 11.31 1.59 4.73
CA ILE A 101 12.69 1.74 5.18
C ILE A 101 12.76 1.30 6.64
N ASP A 102 13.64 0.33 6.91
CA ASP A 102 13.97 -0.07 8.28
C ASP A 102 15.35 0.46 8.64
N ASP A 103 15.38 1.46 9.53
CA ASP A 103 16.61 2.14 9.95
C ASP A 103 17.62 1.19 10.63
N ASN A 104 17.12 0.15 11.31
CA ASN A 104 18.00 -0.74 12.07
C ASN A 104 18.67 -1.79 11.18
N SER A 105 17.92 -2.39 10.26
CA SER A 105 18.47 -3.39 9.34
C SER A 105 19.13 -2.75 8.11
N ARG A 106 18.86 -1.46 7.85
CA ARG A 106 19.24 -0.74 6.61
C ARG A 106 18.68 -1.42 5.36
N GLU A 107 17.56 -2.11 5.51
CA GLU A 107 16.83 -2.74 4.42
C GLU A 107 15.76 -1.79 3.88
N ILE A 108 15.57 -1.83 2.56
CA ILE A 108 14.48 -1.12 1.88
C ILE A 108 13.64 -2.16 1.16
N ILE A 109 12.35 -2.23 1.51
CA ILE A 109 11.37 -3.05 0.80
C ILE A 109 10.55 -2.13 -0.07
N THR A 110 10.35 -2.51 -1.33
CA THR A 110 9.45 -1.79 -2.24
C THR A 110 8.16 -2.58 -2.36
N PHE A 111 7.02 -1.95 -2.09
CA PHE A 111 5.69 -2.54 -2.23
C PHE A 111 4.92 -1.80 -3.31
N ILE A 112 4.46 -2.50 -4.35
CA ILE A 112 3.98 -1.88 -5.59
C ILE A 112 2.72 -2.57 -6.07
N HIS A 113 1.80 -1.79 -6.61
CA HIS A 113 0.73 -2.28 -7.46
C HIS A 113 0.62 -1.41 -8.72
N GLN A 114 0.45 -2.04 -9.88
CA GLN A 114 0.31 -1.38 -11.18
C GLN A 114 -0.84 -2.05 -11.93
N TYR A 115 -1.96 -1.34 -12.06
CA TYR A 115 -3.10 -1.77 -12.83
C TYR A 115 -2.76 -1.82 -14.33
N GLY A 116 -3.22 -2.88 -14.99
CA GLY A 116 -3.04 -3.06 -16.44
C GLY A 116 -1.61 -3.39 -16.89
N GLY A 117 -0.68 -3.61 -15.95
CA GLY A 117 0.72 -3.94 -16.25
C GLY A 117 0.92 -5.36 -16.76
N TYR A 118 0.51 -5.66 -17.99
CA TYR A 118 1.21 -6.63 -18.83
C TYR A 118 2.29 -5.85 -19.61
N CYS A 119 3.53 -6.35 -19.59
CA CYS A 119 4.72 -5.78 -20.23
C CYS A 119 4.41 -5.09 -21.57
N PRO A 120 4.98 -3.90 -21.87
CA PRO A 120 5.30 -3.62 -23.27
C PRO A 120 6.29 -4.70 -23.70
N ALA A 121 5.90 -5.55 -24.65
CA ALA A 121 6.87 -6.33 -25.39
C ALA A 121 7.85 -5.34 -26.03
N ASP A 122 9.15 -5.63 -25.91
CA ASP A 122 10.22 -4.95 -26.65
C ASP A 122 9.92 -4.87 -28.15
#